data_AF-A0A7S0QAJ2-F1
#
_entry.id   AF-A0A7S0QAJ2-F1
#
_cell.length_a   1.000
_cell.length_b   1.000
_cell.length_c   1.000
_cell.angle_alpha   90.00
_cell.angle_beta   90.00
_cell.angle_gamma   90.00
#
_symmetry.space_group_name_H-M   'P 1'
#
loop_
_entity.id
_entity.type
_entity.pdbx_description
1 polymer ?
#
loop_
_entity_poly.entity_id
_entity_poly.type
_entity_poly.pdbx_seq_one_letter_code
_entity_poly.pdbx_strand_id
1 'polypeptide(L)'
;GAFSVSASTVAVARRRGRTVKYLATPAVRAVARSYFACAEAPGAELEDSGNSEATMGSHWEKRNFFSELMTGSTSAAFTEVLSEFTLALLDDTGWYQVTPPSPDRAPFKFGRGLGCAFLDTDCRAAA
;
A
#
# COMPACT_ATOMS: atom_id res chain seq x y z
N GLY A 1 22.23 3.47 1.23
CA GLY A 1 21.54 4.70 0.83
C GLY A 1 21.29 5.55 2.06
N ALA A 2 21.40 6.86 1.96
CA ALA A 2 21.06 7.76 3.07
C ALA A 2 19.54 7.91 3.13
N PHE A 3 18.95 7.55 4.27
CA PHE A 3 17.53 7.78 4.57
C PHE A 3 17.25 9.28 4.54
N SER A 4 16.59 9.76 3.48
CA SER A 4 16.16 11.16 3.38
C SER A 4 14.72 11.25 3.88
N VAL A 5 14.54 11.71 5.12
CA VAL A 5 13.21 12.08 5.62
C VAL A 5 12.76 13.33 4.88
N SER A 6 12.05 13.14 3.79
CA SER A 6 11.32 14.23 3.13
C SER A 6 10.11 14.62 3.99
N ALA A 7 9.71 15.90 3.95
CA ALA A 7 8.45 16.40 4.54
C ALA A 7 7.17 15.74 3.94
N SER A 8 7.32 14.65 3.19
CA SER A 8 6.28 13.94 2.45
C SER A 8 6.20 12.44 2.80
N THR A 9 6.79 11.97 3.91
CA THR A 9 6.72 10.55 4.30
C THR A 9 5.28 10.07 4.46
N VAL A 10 4.46 10.87 5.13
CA VAL A 10 3.01 10.65 5.21
C VAL A 10 2.31 11.74 4.42
N ALA A 11 1.54 11.36 3.41
CA ALA A 11 0.67 12.27 2.68
C ALA A 11 -0.77 12.11 3.18
N VAL A 12 -1.53 13.20 3.18
CA VAL A 12 -2.95 13.20 3.58
C VAL A 12 -3.76 13.71 2.39
N ALA A 13 -4.84 13.01 2.05
CA ALA A 13 -5.76 13.46 1.01
C ALA A 13 -7.20 13.12 1.38
N ARG A 14 -8.14 13.80 0.73
CA ARG A 14 -9.56 13.44 0.78
C ARG A 14 -9.85 12.45 -0.35
N ARG A 15 -10.40 11.29 -0.02
CA ARG A 15 -10.79 10.21 -0.95
C ARG A 15 -12.03 9.51 -0.46
N ARG A 16 -12.92 9.13 -1.39
CA ARG A 16 -14.11 8.31 -1.07
C ARG A 16 -14.91 8.85 0.13
N GLY A 17 -15.08 10.18 0.16
CA GLY A 17 -15.79 10.89 1.24
C GLY A 17 -15.05 11.04 2.59
N ARG A 18 -13.84 10.50 2.75
CA ARG A 18 -13.07 10.50 4.00
C ARG A 18 -11.66 11.09 3.85
N THR A 19 -11.05 11.45 4.98
CA THR A 19 -9.64 11.88 5.02
C THR A 19 -8.79 10.64 5.27
N VAL A 20 -7.87 10.36 4.36
CA VAL A 20 -7.04 9.15 4.38
C VAL A 20 -5.56 9.53 4.42
N LYS A 21 -4.75 8.65 4.97
CA LYS A 21 -3.29 8.80 5.04
C LYS A 21 -2.63 7.83 4.08
N TYR A 22 -1.53 8.25 3.49
CA TYR A 22 -0.68 7.44 2.63
C TYR A 22 0.72 7.42 3.18
N LEU A 23 1.37 6.27 3.12
CA LEU A 23 2.82 6.21 3.16
C LEU A 23 3.36 6.50 1.77
N ALA A 24 4.10 7.59 1.65
CA ALA A 24 4.42 8.24 0.39
C ALA A 24 5.93 8.41 0.19
N THR A 25 6.71 7.50 0.80
CA THR A 25 8.15 7.34 0.60
C THR A 25 8.48 6.98 -0.85
N PRO A 26 9.72 7.23 -1.32
CA PRO A 26 10.04 7.17 -2.75
C PRO A 26 9.74 5.81 -3.42
N ALA A 27 10.21 4.69 -2.85
CA ALA A 27 9.98 3.37 -3.44
C ALA A 27 8.52 2.96 -3.32
N VAL A 28 7.87 3.19 -2.18
CA VAL A 28 6.44 2.89 -1.98
C VAL A 28 5.58 3.64 -3.00
N ARG A 29 5.85 4.92 -3.24
CA ARG A 29 5.14 5.72 -4.23
C ARG A 29 5.38 5.22 -5.65
N ALA A 30 6.62 4.87 -5.99
CA ALA A 30 6.94 4.30 -7.30
C ALA A 30 6.16 3.00 -7.54
N VAL A 31 6.17 2.08 -6.57
CA VAL A 31 5.42 0.82 -6.63
C VAL A 31 3.92 1.08 -6.72
N ALA A 32 3.35 1.99 -5.92
CA ALA A 32 1.92 2.30 -6.00
C ALA A 32 1.51 2.75 -7.41
N ARG A 33 2.30 3.62 -8.03
CA ARG A 33 2.01 4.14 -9.37
C ARG A 33 2.08 3.05 -10.43
N SER A 34 3.12 2.23 -10.41
CA SER A 34 3.29 1.16 -11.40
C SER A 34 2.32 0.00 -11.17
N TYR A 35 2.13 -0.43 -9.93
CA TYR A 35 1.32 -1.59 -9.57
C TYR A 35 -0.16 -1.37 -9.88
N PHE A 36 -0.71 -0.22 -9.49
CA PHE A 36 -2.12 0.11 -9.77
C PHE A 36 -2.35 0.68 -11.17
N ALA A 37 -1.28 1.00 -11.93
CA ALA A 37 -1.37 1.78 -13.17
C ALA A 37 -2.05 3.15 -12.97
N CYS A 38 -1.63 3.87 -11.93
CA CYS A 38 -2.16 5.19 -11.57
C CYS A 38 -1.01 6.17 -11.30
N ALA A 39 -0.68 7.05 -12.24
CA ALA A 39 0.47 7.96 -12.15
C ALA A 39 0.33 8.98 -11.00
N GLU A 40 -0.90 9.30 -10.64
CA GLU A 40 -1.29 10.27 -9.62
C GLU A 40 -1.33 9.66 -8.21
N ALA A 41 -1.10 8.35 -8.07
CA ALA A 41 -1.10 7.69 -6.77
C ALA A 41 -0.12 8.40 -5.79
N PRO A 42 -0.61 8.90 -4.63
CA PRO A 42 0.24 9.60 -3.66
C PRO A 42 1.26 8.68 -2.97
N GLY A 43 0.93 7.40 -2.86
CA GLY A 43 1.64 6.38 -2.09
C GLY A 43 0.74 5.17 -1.84
N ALA A 44 1.10 4.34 -0.86
CA ALA A 44 0.25 3.26 -0.37
C ALA A 44 -0.66 3.76 0.75
N GLU A 45 -1.96 3.54 0.64
CA GLU A 45 -2.94 3.98 1.64
C GLU A 45 -2.78 3.19 2.95
N LEU A 46 -2.79 3.91 4.08
CA LEU A 46 -2.71 3.34 5.41
C LEU A 46 -4.11 3.10 5.98
N GLU A 47 -4.24 2.04 6.76
CA GLU A 47 -5.47 1.65 7.44
C GLU A 47 -6.01 2.81 8.29
N ASP A 48 -7.30 3.09 8.13
CA ASP A 48 -8.00 4.17 8.84
C ASP A 48 -9.23 3.68 9.61
N SER A 49 -9.46 2.37 9.61
CA SER A 49 -10.46 1.69 10.41
C SER A 49 -9.82 0.87 11.53
N GLY A 50 -10.57 0.66 12.61
CA GLY A 50 -10.11 -0.06 13.80
C GLY A 50 -10.32 0.73 15.08
N ASN A 51 -10.08 0.06 16.20
CA ASN A 51 -10.34 0.52 17.55
C ASN A 51 -9.07 0.97 18.30
N SER A 52 -7.90 0.98 17.64
CA SER A 52 -6.65 1.45 18.23
C SER A 52 -5.69 2.05 17.22
N GLU A 53 -4.80 2.92 17.70
CA GLU A 53 -3.65 3.45 16.94
C GLU A 53 -2.66 2.36 16.51
N ALA A 54 -2.68 1.19 17.17
CA ALA A 54 -1.89 0.04 16.74
C ALA A 54 -2.33 -0.50 15.38
N THR A 55 -3.60 -0.29 15.01
CA THR A 55 -4.15 -0.69 13.71
C THR A 55 -4.09 0.48 12.73
N MET A 56 -4.65 1.62 13.12
CA MET A 56 -4.78 2.79 12.26
C MET A 56 -3.43 3.46 12.03
N GLY A 57 -3.01 3.59 10.76
CA GLY A 57 -1.75 4.22 10.40
C GLY A 57 -0.52 3.32 10.46
N SER A 58 -0.63 2.10 10.99
CA SER A 58 0.49 1.13 11.10
C SER A 58 0.39 -0.03 10.10
N HIS A 59 -0.75 -0.17 9.43
CA HIS A 59 -1.04 -1.23 8.46
C HIS A 59 -1.44 -0.66 7.10
N TRP A 60 -1.36 -1.47 6.06
CA TRP A 60 -1.96 -1.15 4.76
C TRP A 60 -3.48 -1.21 4.82
N GLU A 61 -4.15 -0.26 4.17
CA GLU A 61 -5.62 -0.21 4.03
C GLU A 61 -6.13 -1.49 3.37
N LYS A 62 -6.85 -2.31 4.14
CA LYS A 62 -7.28 -3.64 3.68
C LYS A 62 -8.17 -3.58 2.44
N ARG A 63 -8.92 -2.48 2.22
CA ARG A 63 -9.67 -2.26 0.97
C ARG A 63 -8.80 -2.38 -0.28
N ASN A 64 -7.57 -1.84 -0.22
CA ASN A 64 -6.70 -1.72 -1.39
C ASN A 64 -5.72 -2.89 -1.48
N PHE A 65 -5.42 -3.54 -0.36
CA PHE A 65 -4.35 -4.53 -0.24
C PHE A 65 -4.83 -5.93 0.12
N PHE A 66 -6.06 -6.09 0.58
CA PHE A 66 -6.74 -7.36 0.84
C PHE A 66 -5.93 -8.43 1.61
N SER A 67 -5.21 -9.30 0.88
CA SER A 67 -4.40 -10.40 1.41
C SER A 67 -2.90 -10.08 1.40
N GLU A 68 -2.56 -8.80 1.58
CA GLU A 68 -1.17 -8.37 1.76
C GLU A 68 -0.77 -8.57 3.23
N LEU A 69 0.43 -9.11 3.43
CA LEU A 69 0.98 -9.49 4.73
C LEU A 69 0.82 -8.44 5.85
N MET A 70 0.93 -7.15 5.53
CA MET A 70 0.91 -6.04 6.48
C MET A 70 -0.46 -5.34 6.55
N THR A 71 -1.53 -5.96 6.07
CA THR A 71 -2.90 -5.50 6.36
C THR A 71 -3.27 -5.70 7.84
N GLY A 72 -4.20 -4.90 8.36
CA GLY A 72 -4.55 -4.86 9.79
C GLY A 72 -5.31 -6.09 10.34
N SER A 73 -5.64 -7.05 9.47
CA SER A 73 -6.29 -8.31 9.86
C SER A 73 -6.01 -9.36 8.80
N THR A 74 -5.96 -10.64 9.20
CA THR A 74 -5.80 -11.74 8.25
C THR A 74 -7.13 -12.10 7.58
N SER A 75 -7.07 -12.63 6.37
CA SER A 75 -8.23 -13.17 5.67
C SER A 75 -8.13 -14.69 5.66
N ALA A 76 -8.74 -15.39 6.62
CA ALA A 76 -8.53 -16.83 6.86
C ALA A 76 -8.76 -17.75 5.63
N ALA A 77 -9.51 -17.30 4.62
CA ALA A 77 -9.74 -18.02 3.37
C ALA A 77 -8.64 -17.80 2.29
N PHE A 78 -7.63 -16.96 2.57
CA PHE A 78 -6.62 -16.53 1.62
C PHE A 78 -5.23 -16.62 2.23
N THR A 79 -4.25 -16.93 1.38
CA THR A 79 -2.84 -16.87 1.77
C THR A 79 -2.38 -15.41 1.78
N GLU A 80 -1.83 -14.97 2.91
CA GLU A 80 -1.19 -13.65 2.99
C GLU A 80 0.07 -13.62 2.13
N VAL A 81 0.24 -12.54 1.37
CA VAL A 81 1.33 -12.38 0.41
C VAL A 81 2.20 -11.22 0.86
N LEU A 82 3.48 -11.49 1.10
CA LEU A 82 4.49 -10.43 1.14
C LEU A 82 4.52 -9.82 -0.27
N SER A 83 4.17 -8.55 -0.44
CA SER A 83 4.09 -7.90 -1.75
C SER A 83 5.28 -6.98 -2.06
N GLU A 84 5.28 -6.39 -3.26
CA GLU A 84 6.22 -5.34 -3.67
C GLU A 84 6.10 -4.09 -2.78
N PHE A 85 4.94 -3.83 -2.16
CA PHE A 85 4.73 -2.67 -1.30
C PHE A 85 5.46 -2.78 0.03
N THR A 86 5.32 -3.91 0.71
CA THR A 86 6.04 -4.17 1.96
C THR A 86 7.53 -4.21 1.73
N LEU A 87 7.99 -4.82 0.62
CA LEU A 87 9.41 -4.78 0.25
C LEU A 87 9.90 -3.36 -0.02
N ALA A 88 9.15 -2.55 -0.77
CA ALA A 88 9.52 -1.16 -1.04
C ALA A 88 9.59 -0.32 0.24
N LEU A 89 8.67 -0.54 1.20
CA LEU A 89 8.77 0.08 2.51
C LEU A 89 10.04 -0.35 3.24
N LEU A 90 10.33 -1.66 3.31
CA LEU A 90 11.53 -2.17 3.98
C LEU A 90 12.81 -1.58 3.37
N ASP A 91 12.87 -1.44 2.05
CA ASP A 91 13.99 -0.77 1.37
C ASP A 91 14.07 0.73 1.72
N ASP A 92 12.95 1.44 1.68
CA ASP A 92 12.85 2.87 2.04
C ASP A 92 13.24 3.14 3.50
N THR A 93 13.10 2.17 4.42
CA THR A 93 13.56 2.34 5.81
C THR A 93 15.08 2.47 5.96
N GLY A 94 15.84 1.93 4.99
CA GLY A 94 17.29 1.81 5.07
C GLY A 94 17.82 0.75 6.05
N TRP A 95 16.95 0.03 6.76
CA TRP A 95 17.34 -1.08 7.64
C TRP A 95 17.58 -2.39 6.89
N TYR A 96 16.98 -2.52 5.71
CA TYR A 96 17.04 -3.70 4.87
C TYR A 96 17.63 -3.34 3.50
N GLN A 97 18.28 -4.32 2.87
CA GLN A 97 18.58 -4.28 1.44
C GLN A 97 17.68 -5.29 0.75
N VAL A 98 16.77 -4.82 -0.10
CA VAL A 98 15.86 -5.70 -0.83
C VAL A 98 16.51 -6.18 -2.12
N THR A 99 16.63 -7.50 -2.27
CA THR A 99 17.07 -8.10 -3.52
C THR A 99 15.86 -8.39 -4.42
N PRO A 100 16.06 -8.48 -5.75
CA PRO A 100 15.01 -8.91 -6.67
C PRO A 100 14.39 -10.24 -6.21
N PRO A 101 13.06 -10.36 -6.18
CA PRO A 101 12.42 -11.58 -5.72
C PRO A 101 12.70 -12.74 -6.67
N SER A 102 12.75 -13.96 -6.12
CA SER A 102 12.81 -15.19 -6.92
C SER A 102 11.66 -15.24 -7.94
N PRO A 103 11.88 -15.75 -9.17
CA PRO A 103 10.81 -15.98 -10.14
C PRO A 103 9.66 -16.85 -9.60
N ASP A 104 9.94 -17.71 -8.62
CA ASP A 104 8.96 -18.62 -8.04
C ASP A 104 8.07 -17.98 -6.96
N ARG A 105 8.31 -16.72 -6.60
CA ARG A 105 7.49 -16.01 -5.62
C ARG A 105 6.08 -15.81 -6.18
N ALA A 106 5.08 -16.24 -5.42
CA ALA A 106 3.68 -15.99 -5.76
C ALA A 106 3.42 -14.48 -5.94
N PRO A 107 2.88 -14.04 -7.09
CA PRO A 107 2.64 -12.63 -7.33
C PRO A 107 1.45 -12.13 -6.50
N PHE A 108 1.59 -10.93 -5.92
CA PHE A 108 0.43 -10.19 -5.42
C PHE A 108 -0.37 -9.65 -6.61
N LYS A 109 -1.66 -9.99 -6.68
CA LYS A 109 -2.53 -9.73 -7.84
C LYS A 109 -3.67 -8.75 -7.58
N PHE A 110 -4.10 -8.61 -6.33
CA PHE A 110 -5.29 -7.83 -6.00
C PHE A 110 -5.09 -6.35 -6.37
N GLY A 111 -6.03 -5.76 -7.12
CA GLY A 111 -5.96 -4.37 -7.56
C GLY A 111 -4.94 -4.06 -8.66
N ARG A 112 -4.11 -5.02 -9.10
CA ARG A 112 -3.02 -4.77 -10.06
C ARG A 112 -3.58 -4.27 -11.39
N GLY A 113 -3.10 -3.13 -11.86
CA GLY A 113 -3.44 -2.54 -13.15
C GLY A 113 -4.88 -2.03 -13.28
N LEU A 114 -5.65 -1.92 -12.18
CA LEU A 114 -7.04 -1.46 -12.24
C LEU A 114 -7.22 0.07 -12.36
N GLY A 115 -6.12 0.82 -12.42
CA GLY A 115 -6.11 2.26 -12.63
C GLY A 115 -6.51 3.08 -11.41
N CYS A 116 -6.50 4.41 -11.56
CA CYS A 116 -6.85 5.33 -10.46
C CYS A 116 -8.29 5.15 -9.97
N ALA A 117 -9.21 4.72 -10.83
CA ALA A 117 -10.61 4.48 -10.46
C ALA A 117 -10.74 3.47 -9.32
N PHE A 118 -9.91 2.42 -9.31
CA PHE A 118 -9.87 1.45 -8.20
C PHE A 118 -9.53 2.11 -6.85
N LEU A 119 -8.63 3.10 -6.86
CA LEU A 119 -8.25 3.83 -5.66
C LEU A 119 -9.26 4.91 -5.29
N ASP A 120 -9.85 5.60 -6.26
CA ASP A 120 -10.60 6.84 -6.05
C ASP A 120 -12.12 6.64 -5.92
N THR A 121 -12.67 5.57 -6.50
CA THR A 121 -14.13 5.31 -6.51
C THR A 121 -14.59 4.39 -5.37
N ASP A 122 -15.84 4.52 -4.95
CA ASP A 122 -16.41 3.60 -3.97
C ASP A 122 -16.58 2.18 -4.53
N CYS A 123 -16.40 1.17 -3.68
CA CYS A 123 -16.45 -0.24 -4.10
C CYS A 123 -17.82 -0.66 -4.67
N ARG A 124 -18.89 0.06 -4.32
CA ARG A 124 -20.24 -0.15 -4.83
C ARG A 124 -20.53 0.63 -6.11
N ALA A 125 -19.68 1.61 -6.42
CA ALA A 125 -19.81 2.47 -7.60
C ALA A 125 -18.92 2.00 -8.78
N ALA A 126 -17.97 1.10 -8.53
CA ALA A 126 -17.25 0.39 -9.58
C ALA A 126 -18.20 -0.67 -10.21
N ALA A 127 -18.89 -0.27 -11.27
CA ALA A 127 -19.69 -1.14 -12.14
C ALA A 127 -18.86 -1.56 -13.36
#